data_AF-A0A934TRH3-F1
#
_entry.id   AF-A0A934TRH3-F1
#
_cell.length_a   1.000
_cell.length_b   1.000
_cell.length_c   1.000
_cell.angle_alpha   90.00
_cell.angle_beta   90.00
_cell.angle_gamma   90.00
#
_symmetry.space_group_name_H-M   'P 1'
#
loop_
_entity.id
_entity.type
_entity.pdbx_description
1 polymer ?
#
loop_
_entity_poly.entity_id
_entity_poly.type
_entity_poly.pdbx_seq_one_letter_code
_entity_poly.pdbx_strand_id
1 'polypeptide(L)'
;MNELWIASLAQAQERAGRKEEAPELATLLRAQGVPALCIVGARAGLDWLETPHARGWLAGAALDVPTLQHATQAALARGFVAADALVLAKTRSQQELPLLSWGEQAPAAPRVPAPTRRLDLYAIVDSARRLRAVLEAGVRTVQLRIKTPAQPDAAWQATLRSEVAQAVADCQAAGAELFVNDHWRLARELNAGGVHLGQEDLLALGDDGRSELLASGLALGISSHSVWELARARTLSPRYVACGPVWPTLTKAMPWLPQGLDNLAWWCRAAGVPVTAIGGILQPAEVQAAASAGPDGVCIVRGLGEDPRATVPAFAAALAAGRAQPVKELPAWPHPTLPHPR
;
A
#
# COMPACT_ATOMS: atom_id res chain seq x y z
N MET A 1 14.37 17.82 -15.43
CA MET A 1 13.57 17.62 -16.66
C MET A 1 12.31 16.84 -16.30
N ASN A 2 11.22 17.56 -16.05
CA ASN A 2 9.96 17.07 -15.45
C ASN A 2 8.83 17.04 -16.49
N GLU A 3 9.12 16.67 -17.74
CA GLU A 3 8.13 16.80 -18.81
C GLU A 3 7.17 15.62 -18.83
N LEU A 4 6.21 15.67 -17.91
CA LEU A 4 4.98 14.91 -18.04
C LEU A 4 4.21 15.41 -19.28
N TRP A 5 4.00 14.54 -20.25
CA TRP A 5 3.24 14.84 -21.44
C TRP A 5 1.78 14.37 -21.31
N ILE A 6 0.83 15.30 -21.34
CA ILE A 6 -0.60 14.98 -21.24
C ILE A 6 -1.26 15.34 -22.56
N ALA A 7 -1.96 14.38 -23.15
CA ALA A 7 -2.57 14.51 -24.47
C ALA A 7 -3.84 13.66 -24.60
N SER A 8 -4.69 13.98 -25.57
CA SER A 8 -5.80 13.12 -25.98
C SER A 8 -5.30 11.89 -26.75
N LEU A 9 -6.15 10.87 -26.91
CA LEU A 9 -5.84 9.71 -27.73
C LEU A 9 -5.45 10.09 -29.18
N ALA A 10 -6.17 11.02 -29.80
CA ALA A 10 -5.89 11.47 -31.16
C ALA A 10 -4.50 12.11 -31.28
N GLN A 11 -4.12 12.97 -30.32
CA GLN A 11 -2.79 13.59 -30.27
C GLN A 11 -1.67 12.55 -30.00
N ALA A 12 -1.94 11.52 -29.20
CA ALA A 12 -1.03 10.39 -29.01
C ALA A 12 -0.81 9.58 -30.28
N GLN A 13 -1.88 9.29 -31.02
CA GLN A 13 -1.81 8.58 -32.30
C GLN A 13 -1.05 9.38 -33.36
N GLU A 14 -1.30 10.69 -33.45
CA GLU A 14 -0.59 11.61 -34.34
C GLU A 14 0.91 11.64 -34.02
N ARG A 15 1.28 11.86 -32.75
CA ARG A 15 2.68 11.90 -32.32
C ARG A 15 3.41 10.57 -32.57
N ALA A 16 2.73 9.45 -32.34
CA ALA A 16 3.28 8.12 -32.57
C ALA A 16 3.37 7.74 -34.06
N GLY A 17 2.60 8.40 -34.93
CA GLY A 17 2.42 7.98 -36.32
C GLY A 17 1.78 6.58 -36.43
N ARG A 18 0.88 6.24 -35.49
CA ARG A 18 0.25 4.92 -35.35
C ARG A 18 -1.18 5.07 -34.85
N LYS A 19 -2.08 4.16 -35.23
CA LYS A 19 -3.48 4.11 -34.76
C LYS A 19 -3.71 2.94 -33.80
N GLU A 20 -2.88 2.86 -32.77
CA GLU A 20 -2.98 1.82 -31.73
C GLU A 20 -3.82 2.30 -30.53
N GLU A 21 -4.02 1.40 -29.57
CA GLU A 21 -4.63 1.71 -28.28
C GLU A 21 -3.63 2.39 -27.34
N ALA A 22 -4.15 3.02 -26.29
CA ALA A 22 -3.34 3.83 -25.39
C ALA A 22 -2.14 3.10 -24.72
N PRO A 23 -2.24 1.83 -24.28
CA PRO A 23 -1.09 1.12 -23.71
C PRO A 23 0.10 0.98 -24.69
N GLU A 24 -0.19 0.62 -25.95
CA GLU A 24 0.81 0.42 -26.99
C GLU A 24 1.41 1.75 -27.43
N LEU A 25 0.56 2.78 -27.62
CA LEU A 25 1.01 4.15 -27.91
C LEU A 25 1.94 4.68 -26.83
N ALA A 26 1.57 4.47 -25.56
CA ALA A 26 2.34 4.93 -24.43
C ALA A 26 3.72 4.27 -24.40
N THR A 27 3.79 2.95 -24.54
CA THR A 27 5.05 2.20 -24.61
C THR A 27 5.95 2.72 -25.74
N LEU A 28 5.38 2.94 -26.92
CA LEU A 28 6.10 3.48 -28.08
C LEU A 28 6.62 4.90 -27.83
N LEU A 29 5.79 5.78 -27.27
CA LEU A 29 6.17 7.16 -26.96
C LEU A 29 7.24 7.22 -25.85
N ARG A 30 7.17 6.32 -24.85
CA ARG A 30 8.22 6.15 -23.83
C ARG A 30 9.55 5.76 -24.48
N ALA A 31 9.52 4.83 -25.44
CA ALA A 31 10.72 4.42 -26.19
C ALA A 31 11.28 5.54 -27.09
N GLN A 32 10.45 6.49 -27.52
CA GLN A 32 10.85 7.70 -28.26
C GLN A 32 11.35 8.84 -27.36
N GLY A 33 11.51 8.60 -26.05
CA GLY A 33 12.10 9.55 -25.12
C GLY A 33 11.10 10.43 -24.36
N VAL A 34 9.79 10.18 -24.47
CA VAL A 34 8.81 10.81 -23.56
C VAL A 34 9.03 10.22 -22.15
N PRO A 35 9.38 11.02 -21.12
CA PRO A 35 9.80 10.47 -19.83
C PRO A 35 8.62 10.07 -18.92
N ALA A 36 7.45 10.66 -19.14
CA ALA A 36 6.19 10.32 -18.47
C ALA A 36 5.03 10.83 -19.32
N LEU A 37 3.91 10.12 -19.36
CA LEU A 37 2.74 10.58 -20.11
C LEU A 37 1.40 10.15 -19.49
N CYS A 38 0.35 10.88 -19.87
CA CYS A 38 -1.04 10.54 -19.63
C CYS A 38 -1.87 10.73 -20.91
N ILE A 39 -2.56 9.69 -21.37
CA ILE A 39 -3.47 9.73 -22.52
C ILE A 39 -4.90 9.84 -22.00
N VAL A 40 -5.51 11.00 -22.18
CA VAL A 40 -6.82 11.37 -21.66
C VAL A 40 -7.94 10.83 -22.54
N GLY A 41 -8.98 10.28 -21.91
CA GLY A 41 -10.17 9.79 -22.58
C GLY A 41 -9.89 8.60 -23.51
N ALA A 42 -8.84 7.82 -23.20
CA ALA A 42 -8.43 6.67 -23.99
C ALA A 42 -9.48 5.54 -23.98
N ARG A 43 -10.25 5.41 -22.89
CA ARG A 43 -11.49 4.61 -22.84
C ARG A 43 -12.56 5.38 -22.07
N ALA A 44 -13.82 4.96 -22.16
CA ALA A 44 -14.92 5.62 -21.46
C ALA A 44 -14.65 5.74 -19.95
N GLY A 45 -14.43 6.97 -19.47
CA GLY A 45 -14.12 7.26 -18.06
C GLY A 45 -12.71 6.88 -17.59
N LEU A 46 -11.81 6.46 -18.49
CA LEU A 46 -10.47 6.01 -18.16
C LEU A 46 -9.40 6.75 -18.96
N ASP A 47 -8.38 7.20 -18.26
CA ASP A 47 -7.14 7.71 -18.84
C ASP A 47 -6.05 6.65 -18.71
N TRP A 48 -5.09 6.63 -19.63
CA TRP A 48 -3.91 5.78 -19.52
C TRP A 48 -2.73 6.57 -18.96
N LEU A 49 -2.14 6.09 -17.86
CA LEU A 49 -0.96 6.68 -17.23
C LEU A 49 0.26 5.80 -17.49
N GLU A 50 1.37 6.39 -17.91
CA GLU A 50 2.65 5.69 -18.03
C GLU A 50 3.84 6.57 -17.62
N THR A 51 4.37 6.31 -16.43
CA THR A 51 5.45 7.05 -15.77
C THR A 51 6.57 6.09 -15.35
N PRO A 52 7.74 6.56 -14.90
CA PRO A 52 8.77 5.67 -14.35
C PRO A 52 8.32 4.87 -13.12
N HIS A 53 7.26 5.32 -12.43
CA HIS A 53 6.83 4.77 -11.14
C HIS A 53 5.58 3.90 -11.24
N ALA A 54 4.75 4.13 -12.26
CA ALA A 54 3.48 3.45 -12.42
C ALA A 54 3.04 3.41 -13.89
N ARG A 55 2.33 2.34 -14.25
CA ARG A 55 1.60 2.17 -15.51
C ARG A 55 0.22 1.59 -15.23
N GLY A 56 -0.80 2.05 -15.95
CA GLY A 56 -2.15 1.50 -15.85
C GLY A 56 -3.25 2.50 -16.17
N TRP A 57 -4.48 2.00 -16.16
CA TRP A 57 -5.71 2.78 -16.31
C TRP A 57 -6.03 3.55 -15.02
N LEU A 58 -6.27 4.85 -15.18
CA LEU A 58 -6.60 5.78 -14.11
C LEU A 58 -8.07 6.21 -14.24
N ALA A 59 -8.89 5.81 -13.26
CA ALA A 59 -10.31 6.17 -13.17
C ALA A 59 -10.51 7.23 -12.08
N GLY A 60 -10.98 8.43 -12.45
CA GLY A 60 -11.14 9.56 -11.52
C GLY A 60 -12.04 10.67 -12.05
N ALA A 61 -11.78 11.93 -11.70
CA ALA A 61 -12.46 13.09 -12.28
C ALA A 61 -12.29 13.12 -13.81
N ALA A 62 -13.39 13.35 -14.54
CA ALA A 62 -13.35 13.55 -15.99
C ALA A 62 -12.88 14.97 -16.27
N LEU A 63 -11.64 15.11 -16.72
CA LEU A 63 -10.99 16.40 -17.00
C LEU A 63 -10.52 16.38 -18.44
N ASP A 64 -10.67 17.49 -19.15
CA ASP A 64 -10.05 17.67 -20.45
C ASP A 64 -8.52 17.84 -20.31
N VAL A 65 -7.82 17.80 -21.45
CA VAL A 65 -6.35 17.89 -21.47
C VAL A 65 -5.84 19.17 -20.80
N PRO A 66 -6.33 20.38 -21.13
CA PRO A 66 -5.84 21.62 -20.49
C PRO A 66 -6.08 21.65 -18.98
N THR A 67 -7.26 21.22 -18.51
CA THR A 67 -7.60 21.22 -17.09
C THR A 67 -6.73 20.23 -16.32
N LEU A 68 -6.52 19.02 -16.86
CA LEU A 68 -5.65 18.03 -16.24
C LEU A 68 -4.19 18.51 -16.21
N GLN A 69 -3.71 19.15 -17.28
CA GLN A 69 -2.37 19.76 -17.32
C GLN A 69 -2.17 20.78 -16.22
N HIS A 70 -3.10 21.73 -16.07
CA HIS A 70 -3.04 22.75 -15.03
C HIS A 70 -3.06 22.16 -13.62
N ALA A 71 -4.00 21.24 -13.35
CA ALA A 71 -4.12 20.59 -12.05
C ALA A 71 -2.87 19.77 -11.68
N THR A 72 -2.28 19.08 -12.67
CA THR A 72 -1.08 18.26 -12.45
C THR A 72 0.16 19.13 -12.20
N GLN A 73 0.29 20.29 -12.88
CA GLN A 73 1.38 21.23 -12.63
C GLN A 73 1.42 21.74 -11.18
N ALA A 74 0.26 21.98 -10.57
CA ALA A 74 0.19 22.40 -9.16
C ALA A 74 0.77 21.35 -8.20
N ALA A 75 0.60 20.06 -8.49
CA ALA A 75 1.18 18.97 -7.74
C ALA A 75 2.69 18.81 -8.03
N LEU A 76 3.08 18.86 -9.31
CA LEU A 76 4.50 18.80 -9.70
C LEU A 76 5.32 19.93 -9.05
N ALA A 77 4.77 21.14 -8.97
CA ALA A 77 5.41 22.29 -8.32
C ALA A 77 5.61 22.11 -6.80
N ARG A 78 4.89 21.18 -6.18
CA ARG A 78 5.07 20.79 -4.77
C ARG A 78 6.09 19.67 -4.57
N GLY A 79 6.71 19.18 -5.65
CA GLY A 79 7.72 18.13 -5.61
C GLY A 79 7.19 16.71 -5.77
N PHE A 80 5.91 16.54 -6.11
CA PHE A 80 5.37 15.22 -6.45
C PHE A 80 5.96 14.71 -7.77
N VAL A 81 6.17 13.39 -7.87
CA VAL A 81 6.46 12.75 -9.14
C VAL A 81 5.19 12.67 -10.01
N ALA A 82 5.36 12.50 -11.32
CA ALA A 82 4.26 12.46 -12.28
C ALA A 82 3.11 11.51 -11.91
N ALA A 83 3.42 10.34 -11.32
CA ALA A 83 2.38 9.38 -10.92
C ALA A 83 1.48 9.92 -9.81
N ASP A 84 2.06 10.45 -8.72
CA ASP A 84 1.30 11.09 -7.64
C ASP A 84 0.54 12.30 -8.17
N ALA A 85 1.21 13.13 -8.97
CA ALA A 85 0.63 14.36 -9.49
C ALA A 85 -0.64 14.11 -10.32
N LEU A 86 -0.63 13.09 -11.19
CA LEU A 86 -1.80 12.69 -11.98
C LEU A 86 -2.94 12.14 -11.11
N VAL A 87 -2.62 11.32 -10.10
CA VAL A 87 -3.63 10.77 -9.17
C VAL A 87 -4.25 11.88 -8.34
N LEU A 88 -3.45 12.80 -7.80
CA LEU A 88 -3.94 13.94 -7.04
C LEU A 88 -4.77 14.88 -7.91
N ALA A 89 -4.33 15.18 -9.13
CA ALA A 89 -5.07 16.03 -10.07
C ALA A 89 -6.45 15.48 -10.44
N LYS A 90 -6.61 14.15 -10.48
CA LYS A 90 -7.90 13.49 -10.78
C LYS A 90 -8.74 13.18 -9.54
N THR A 91 -8.30 13.56 -8.35
CA THR A 91 -9.05 13.37 -7.10
C THR A 91 -10.29 14.28 -7.08
N ARG A 92 -11.48 13.71 -6.87
CA ARG A 92 -12.75 14.47 -6.86
C ARG A 92 -13.00 15.16 -5.53
N SER A 93 -12.65 14.46 -4.45
CA SER A 93 -12.72 14.94 -3.08
C SER A 93 -11.67 14.19 -2.24
N GLN A 94 -11.33 14.69 -1.05
CA GLN A 94 -10.39 14.01 -0.14
C GLN A 94 -10.84 12.60 0.28
N GLN A 95 -12.09 12.20 0.02
CA GLN A 95 -12.62 10.86 0.31
C GLN A 95 -12.78 9.99 -0.97
N GLU A 96 -12.57 10.57 -2.15
CA GLU A 96 -12.71 9.93 -3.45
C GLU A 96 -11.40 9.97 -4.23
N LEU A 97 -10.40 9.27 -3.69
CA LEU A 97 -9.16 8.99 -4.42
C LEU A 97 -9.47 8.24 -5.73
N PRO A 98 -8.78 8.55 -6.84
CA PRO A 98 -8.87 7.77 -8.07
C PRO A 98 -8.48 6.32 -7.86
N LEU A 99 -8.86 5.49 -8.82
CA LEU A 99 -8.45 4.10 -8.91
C LEU A 99 -7.40 3.97 -10.00
N LEU A 100 -6.28 3.32 -9.68
CA LEU A 100 -5.22 3.02 -10.64
C LEU A 100 -5.15 1.50 -10.81
N SER A 101 -5.19 1.00 -12.04
CA SER A 101 -5.07 -0.44 -12.25
C SER A 101 -3.63 -0.93 -12.06
N TRP A 102 -3.47 -2.26 -11.99
CA TRP A 102 -2.17 -2.94 -11.91
C TRP A 102 -1.52 -3.19 -13.29
N GLY A 103 -2.17 -2.76 -14.36
CA GLY A 103 -1.79 -3.06 -15.74
C GLY A 103 -2.89 -2.67 -16.73
N GLU A 104 -3.09 -3.50 -17.75
CA GLU A 104 -3.96 -3.17 -18.88
C GLU A 104 -5.44 -3.51 -18.66
N GLN A 105 -5.76 -4.21 -17.58
CA GLN A 105 -7.13 -4.40 -17.12
C GLN A 105 -7.65 -3.13 -16.44
N ALA A 106 -8.91 -2.79 -16.67
CA ALA A 106 -9.55 -1.66 -16.01
C ALA A 106 -9.55 -1.86 -14.48
N PRO A 107 -9.41 -0.79 -13.68
CA PRO A 107 -9.42 -0.92 -12.23
C PRO A 107 -10.80 -1.39 -11.76
N ALA A 108 -10.83 -2.40 -10.91
CA ALA A 108 -12.05 -2.81 -10.23
C ALA A 108 -12.43 -1.79 -9.15
N ALA A 109 -13.73 -1.51 -9.02
CA ALA A 109 -14.24 -0.74 -7.89
C ALA A 109 -13.95 -1.51 -6.58
N PRO A 110 -13.40 -0.84 -5.55
CA PRO A 110 -13.19 -1.47 -4.25
C PRO A 110 -14.52 -1.98 -3.69
N ARG A 111 -14.54 -3.23 -3.25
CA ARG A 111 -15.64 -3.77 -2.46
C ARG A 111 -15.49 -3.26 -1.04
N VAL A 112 -16.56 -2.74 -0.46
CA VAL A 112 -16.61 -2.43 0.97
C VAL A 112 -16.56 -3.77 1.71
N PRO A 113 -15.49 -4.09 2.46
CA PRO A 113 -15.48 -5.30 3.25
C PRO A 113 -16.53 -5.19 4.37
N ALA A 114 -17.08 -6.32 4.80
CA ALA A 114 -17.91 -6.34 6.00
C ALA A 114 -17.16 -5.70 7.18
N PRO A 115 -17.85 -5.04 8.13
CA PRO A 115 -17.21 -4.50 9.31
C PRO A 115 -16.40 -5.60 10.01
N THR A 116 -15.10 -5.39 10.12
CA THR A 116 -14.18 -6.28 10.81
C THR A 116 -13.69 -5.60 12.09
N ARG A 117 -13.16 -6.39 13.03
CA ARG A 117 -12.49 -5.83 14.22
C ARG A 117 -11.37 -4.87 13.79
N ARG A 118 -11.08 -3.85 14.59
CA ARG A 118 -9.89 -3.01 14.36
C ARG A 118 -8.61 -3.84 14.45
N LEU A 119 -7.59 -3.43 13.70
CA LEU A 119 -6.28 -4.06 13.72
C LEU A 119 -5.53 -3.80 15.04
N ASP A 120 -5.78 -2.65 15.69
CA ASP A 120 -5.19 -2.27 16.97
C ASP A 120 -3.65 -2.33 16.95
N LEU A 121 -3.02 -2.85 18.01
CA LEU A 121 -1.61 -3.18 17.95
C LEU A 121 -1.42 -4.34 16.99
N TYR A 122 -0.50 -4.12 16.06
CA TYR A 122 -0.08 -5.09 15.07
C TYR A 122 1.39 -5.42 15.35
N ALA A 123 1.71 -6.69 15.63
CA ALA A 123 3.09 -7.17 15.69
C ALA A 123 3.56 -7.85 14.38
N ILE A 124 4.79 -7.57 13.92
CA ILE A 124 5.49 -8.40 12.93
C ILE A 124 6.64 -9.12 13.62
N VAL A 125 6.70 -10.44 13.45
CA VAL A 125 7.71 -11.33 14.03
C VAL A 125 8.24 -12.31 12.98
N ASP A 126 9.38 -12.93 13.26
CA ASP A 126 10.11 -13.80 12.32
C ASP A 126 10.04 -15.29 12.65
N SER A 127 9.29 -15.68 13.68
CA SER A 127 9.12 -17.07 14.11
C SER A 127 7.82 -17.28 14.88
N ALA A 128 7.29 -18.50 14.84
CA ALA A 128 6.10 -18.92 15.59
C ALA A 128 6.33 -18.80 17.11
N ARG A 129 7.55 -19.03 17.59
CA ARG A 129 7.92 -18.81 19.00
C ARG A 129 7.68 -17.36 19.43
N ARG A 130 8.18 -16.39 18.66
CA ARG A 130 7.98 -14.96 18.96
C ARG A 130 6.52 -14.55 18.76
N LEU A 131 5.83 -15.16 17.79
CA LEU A 131 4.39 -14.99 17.57
C LEU A 131 3.60 -15.37 18.83
N ARG A 132 3.89 -16.53 19.43
CA ARG A 132 3.25 -16.94 20.68
C ARG A 132 3.47 -15.93 21.80
N ALA A 133 4.69 -15.43 21.95
CA ALA A 133 5.00 -14.43 22.98
C ALA A 133 4.21 -13.12 22.80
N VAL A 134 4.00 -12.63 21.57
CA VAL A 134 3.17 -11.43 21.33
C VAL A 134 1.69 -11.70 21.55
N LEU A 135 1.20 -12.91 21.24
CA LEU A 135 -0.18 -13.30 21.51
C LEU A 135 -0.46 -13.35 23.03
N GLU A 136 0.44 -13.96 23.80
CA GLU A 136 0.39 -14.01 25.26
C GLU A 136 0.44 -12.63 25.90
N ALA A 137 1.16 -11.69 25.27
CA ALA A 137 1.21 -10.29 25.69
C ALA A 137 -0.06 -9.48 25.33
N GLY A 138 -1.03 -10.08 24.63
CA GLY A 138 -2.33 -9.47 24.35
C GLY A 138 -2.52 -8.95 22.92
N VAL A 139 -1.52 -9.06 22.03
CA VAL A 139 -1.66 -8.66 20.63
C VAL A 139 -2.58 -9.63 19.89
N ARG A 140 -3.49 -9.12 19.04
CA ARG A 140 -4.45 -9.94 18.28
C ARG A 140 -4.36 -9.81 16.78
N THR A 141 -3.46 -8.96 16.28
CA THR A 141 -3.14 -8.83 14.85
C THR A 141 -1.64 -9.08 14.70
N VAL A 142 -1.27 -10.16 14.00
CA VAL A 142 0.13 -10.57 13.91
C VAL A 142 0.49 -10.93 12.48
N GLN A 143 1.72 -10.61 12.07
CA GLN A 143 2.32 -11.11 10.84
C GLN A 143 3.51 -12.00 11.14
N LEU A 144 3.53 -13.17 10.52
CA LEU A 144 4.73 -14.00 10.46
C LEU A 144 5.51 -13.63 9.19
N ARG A 145 6.72 -13.12 9.38
CA ARG A 145 7.62 -12.68 8.30
C ARG A 145 8.95 -13.42 8.38
N ILE A 146 8.99 -14.58 7.71
CA ILE A 146 10.21 -15.35 7.49
C ILE A 146 10.81 -14.91 6.15
N LYS A 147 12.05 -14.43 6.16
CA LYS A 147 12.71 -13.98 4.92
C LYS A 147 13.11 -15.19 4.08
N THR A 148 12.78 -15.14 2.79
CA THR A 148 13.26 -16.11 1.81
C THR A 148 14.76 -15.89 1.58
N PRO A 149 15.62 -16.91 1.77
CA PRO A 149 17.03 -16.82 1.43
C PRO A 149 17.20 -16.79 -0.10
N ALA A 150 18.38 -16.38 -0.59
CA ALA A 150 18.63 -16.32 -2.04
C ALA A 150 18.51 -17.69 -2.74
N GLN A 151 18.80 -18.78 -2.03
CA GLN A 151 18.72 -20.15 -2.52
C GLN A 151 17.93 -20.99 -1.49
N PRO A 152 16.59 -20.99 -1.56
CA PRO A 152 15.77 -21.79 -0.65
C PRO A 152 15.81 -23.27 -1.02
N ASP A 153 16.30 -24.11 -0.11
CA ASP A 153 16.32 -25.57 -0.27
C ASP A 153 15.08 -26.25 0.36
N ALA A 154 14.98 -27.57 0.23
CA ALA A 154 13.87 -28.34 0.76
C ALA A 154 13.77 -28.27 2.30
N ALA A 155 14.90 -28.19 3.01
CA ALA A 155 14.92 -28.10 4.47
C ALA A 155 14.37 -26.75 4.95
N TRP A 156 14.72 -25.67 4.26
CA TRP A 156 14.15 -24.35 4.51
C TRP A 156 12.65 -24.32 4.21
N GLN A 157 12.19 -24.91 3.10
CA GLN A 157 10.77 -24.97 2.77
C GLN A 157 9.96 -25.77 3.81
N ALA A 158 10.50 -26.89 4.29
CA ALA A 158 9.89 -27.67 5.37
C ALA A 158 9.81 -26.86 6.67
N THR A 159 10.86 -26.09 6.99
CA THR A 159 10.89 -25.20 8.17
C THR A 159 9.84 -24.09 8.04
N LEU A 160 9.79 -23.41 6.90
CA LEU A 160 8.77 -22.38 6.62
C LEU A 160 7.35 -22.94 6.80
N ARG A 161 7.08 -24.12 6.23
CA ARG A 161 5.78 -24.79 6.36
C ARG A 161 5.44 -25.06 7.82
N SER A 162 6.38 -25.59 8.60
CA SER A 162 6.19 -25.87 10.02
C SER A 162 5.90 -24.61 10.82
N GLU A 163 6.66 -23.53 10.60
CA GLU A 163 6.48 -22.24 11.27
C GLU A 163 5.13 -21.61 10.94
N VAL A 164 4.72 -21.63 9.66
CA VAL A 164 3.40 -21.12 9.24
C VAL A 164 2.28 -21.96 9.84
N ALA A 165 2.38 -23.29 9.81
CA ALA A 165 1.36 -24.18 10.39
C ALA A 165 1.19 -23.93 11.90
N GLN A 166 2.30 -23.78 12.63
CA GLN A 166 2.26 -23.47 14.06
C GLN A 166 1.66 -22.08 14.32
N ALA A 167 2.02 -21.08 13.53
CA ALA A 167 1.46 -19.74 13.65
C ALA A 167 -0.06 -19.72 13.40
N VAL A 168 -0.54 -20.46 12.40
CA VAL A 168 -1.98 -20.62 12.13
C VAL A 168 -2.68 -21.21 13.34
N ALA A 169 -2.17 -22.32 13.89
CA ALA A 169 -2.76 -22.98 15.05
C ALA A 169 -2.78 -22.06 16.29
N ASP A 170 -1.68 -21.37 16.57
CA ASP A 170 -1.56 -20.47 17.73
C ASP A 170 -2.51 -19.27 17.61
N CYS A 171 -2.60 -18.66 16.42
CA CYS A 171 -3.52 -17.55 16.19
C CYS A 171 -4.99 -17.97 16.25
N GLN A 172 -5.35 -19.14 15.70
CA GLN A 172 -6.71 -19.68 15.80
C GLN A 172 -7.11 -19.92 17.26
N ALA A 173 -6.23 -20.55 18.05
CA ALA A 173 -6.46 -20.80 19.48
C ALA A 173 -6.62 -19.49 20.28
N ALA A 174 -5.90 -18.43 19.89
CA ALA A 174 -5.97 -17.13 20.55
C ALA A 174 -7.08 -16.19 20.02
N GLY A 175 -7.83 -16.60 18.99
CA GLY A 175 -8.78 -15.72 18.29
C GLY A 175 -8.13 -14.51 17.63
N ALA A 176 -6.88 -14.66 17.17
CA ALA A 176 -6.08 -13.62 16.54
C ALA A 176 -6.10 -13.74 15.00
N GLU A 177 -5.90 -12.61 14.32
CA GLU A 177 -5.75 -12.56 12.86
C GLU A 177 -4.27 -12.69 12.50
N LEU A 178 -3.97 -13.69 11.67
CA LEU A 178 -2.65 -13.96 11.15
C LEU A 178 -2.55 -13.49 9.69
N PHE A 179 -1.51 -12.72 9.40
CA PHE A 179 -1.04 -12.47 8.05
C PHE A 179 0.29 -13.18 7.80
N VAL A 180 0.34 -14.06 6.80
CA VAL A 180 1.62 -14.63 6.35
C VAL A 180 2.26 -13.66 5.36
N ASN A 181 3.53 -13.31 5.53
CA ASN A 181 4.23 -12.44 4.58
C ASN A 181 4.65 -13.22 3.33
N ASP A 182 4.41 -12.67 2.13
CA ASP A 182 4.82 -13.15 0.79
C ASP A 182 4.25 -14.52 0.32
N HIS A 183 4.16 -15.51 1.22
CA HIS A 183 3.88 -16.92 0.90
C HIS A 183 2.38 -17.23 0.75
N TRP A 184 1.66 -16.49 -0.10
CA TRP A 184 0.20 -16.57 -0.20
C TRP A 184 -0.33 -17.97 -0.55
N ARG A 185 0.37 -18.74 -1.40
CA ARG A 185 -0.06 -20.11 -1.75
C ARG A 185 0.02 -21.06 -0.56
N LEU A 186 1.09 -20.96 0.23
CA LEU A 186 1.26 -21.73 1.45
C LEU A 186 0.25 -21.28 2.52
N ALA A 187 0.00 -19.98 2.62
CA ALA A 187 -1.03 -19.42 3.50
C ALA A 187 -2.42 -19.99 3.17
N ARG A 188 -2.78 -20.06 1.87
CA ARG A 188 -4.02 -20.71 1.40
C ARG A 188 -4.04 -22.19 1.77
N GLU A 189 -2.98 -22.92 1.46
CA GLU A 189 -2.88 -24.36 1.71
C GLU A 189 -3.04 -24.72 3.19
N LEU A 190 -2.50 -23.89 4.08
CA LEU A 190 -2.55 -24.08 5.53
C LEU A 190 -3.74 -23.37 6.19
N ASN A 191 -4.69 -22.84 5.42
CA ASN A 191 -5.87 -22.13 5.92
C ASN A 191 -5.56 -20.97 6.87
N ALA A 192 -4.54 -20.17 6.55
CA ALA A 192 -4.27 -18.92 7.23
C ALA A 192 -5.40 -17.90 6.98
N GLY A 193 -5.59 -16.96 7.91
CA GLY A 193 -6.62 -15.92 7.78
C GLY A 193 -6.31 -14.86 6.72
N GLY A 194 -5.04 -14.60 6.46
CA GLY A 194 -4.63 -13.61 5.47
C GLY A 194 -3.17 -13.68 5.05
N VAL A 195 -2.83 -12.84 4.09
CA VAL A 195 -1.47 -12.64 3.56
C VAL A 195 -1.15 -11.15 3.51
N HIS A 196 0.12 -10.81 3.69
CA HIS A 196 0.64 -9.47 3.42
C HIS A 196 1.59 -9.52 2.22
N LEU A 197 1.39 -8.62 1.24
CA LEU A 197 2.19 -8.53 0.02
C LEU A 197 2.66 -7.08 -0.26
N GLY A 198 3.83 -6.95 -0.88
CA GLY A 198 4.32 -5.71 -1.46
C GLY A 198 3.70 -5.39 -2.82
N GLN A 199 3.96 -4.18 -3.31
CA GLN A 199 3.52 -3.75 -4.65
C GLN A 199 4.21 -4.59 -5.74
N GLU A 200 5.49 -4.88 -5.55
CA GLU A 200 6.30 -5.65 -6.48
C GLU A 200 5.83 -7.11 -6.57
N ASP A 201 5.49 -7.72 -5.43
CA ASP A 201 4.92 -9.08 -5.39
C ASP A 201 3.61 -9.13 -6.18
N LEU A 202 2.72 -8.16 -5.93
CA LEU A 202 1.43 -8.07 -6.62
C LEU A 202 1.59 -7.80 -8.11
N LEU A 203 2.56 -7.00 -8.53
CA LEU A 203 2.88 -6.78 -9.95
C LEU A 203 3.39 -8.08 -10.60
N ALA A 204 4.30 -8.80 -9.93
CA ALA A 204 4.89 -10.04 -10.42
C ALA A 204 3.87 -11.18 -10.61
N LEU A 205 2.77 -11.18 -9.84
CA LEU A 205 1.68 -12.14 -10.02
C LEU A 205 0.94 -12.01 -11.36
N GLY A 206 1.01 -10.86 -12.04
CA GLY A 206 0.17 -10.60 -13.21
C GLY A 206 -1.33 -10.63 -12.89
N ASP A 207 -2.17 -10.51 -13.92
CA ASP A 207 -3.63 -10.46 -13.74
C ASP A 207 -4.19 -11.79 -13.25
N ASP A 208 -3.73 -12.92 -13.79
CA ASP A 208 -4.19 -14.26 -13.42
C ASP A 208 -3.81 -14.60 -11.97
N GLY A 209 -2.57 -14.31 -11.57
CA GLY A 209 -2.12 -14.57 -10.20
C GLY A 209 -2.82 -13.70 -9.17
N ARG A 210 -3.10 -12.42 -9.50
CA ARG A 210 -3.94 -11.55 -8.65
C ARG A 210 -5.38 -12.08 -8.56
N SER A 211 -5.93 -12.59 -9.66
CA SER A 211 -7.26 -13.19 -9.68
C SER A 211 -7.33 -14.47 -8.84
N GLU A 212 -6.32 -15.35 -8.95
CA GLU A 212 -6.20 -16.57 -8.12
C GLU A 212 -6.05 -16.23 -6.64
N LEU A 213 -5.26 -15.20 -6.31
CA LEU A 213 -5.11 -14.69 -4.95
C LEU A 213 -6.45 -14.18 -4.39
N LEU A 214 -7.18 -13.35 -5.14
CA LEU A 214 -8.48 -12.83 -4.68
C LEU A 214 -9.52 -13.94 -4.52
N ALA A 215 -9.49 -14.96 -5.38
CA ALA A 215 -10.36 -16.13 -5.29
C ALA A 215 -9.98 -17.08 -4.13
N SER A 216 -8.78 -16.94 -3.53
CA SER A 216 -8.34 -17.79 -2.42
C SER A 216 -9.12 -17.59 -1.12
N GLY A 217 -9.81 -16.45 -0.96
CA GLY A 217 -10.49 -16.07 0.27
C GLY A 217 -9.57 -15.51 1.37
N LEU A 218 -8.25 -15.43 1.15
CA LEU A 218 -7.32 -14.81 2.09
C LEU A 218 -7.60 -13.30 2.24
N ALA A 219 -7.61 -12.81 3.48
CA ALA A 219 -7.56 -11.37 3.73
C ALA A 219 -6.23 -10.80 3.24
N LEU A 220 -6.26 -9.69 2.50
CA LEU A 220 -5.07 -9.11 1.88
C LEU A 220 -4.61 -7.84 2.60
N GLY A 221 -3.39 -7.85 3.15
CA GLY A 221 -2.66 -6.65 3.55
C GLY A 221 -1.72 -6.20 2.43
N ILE A 222 -1.65 -4.90 2.14
CA ILE A 222 -0.78 -4.38 1.06
C ILE A 222 0.15 -3.30 1.60
N SER A 223 1.46 -3.41 1.37
CA SER A 223 2.39 -2.30 1.62
C SER A 223 2.22 -1.20 0.58
N SER A 224 2.17 0.06 1.02
CA SER A 224 2.14 1.24 0.15
C SER A 224 2.90 2.42 0.76
N HIS A 225 3.47 3.25 -0.11
CA HIS A 225 4.39 4.33 0.25
C HIS A 225 4.16 5.63 -0.53
N SER A 226 3.15 5.69 -1.41
CA SER A 226 2.78 6.88 -2.16
C SER A 226 1.29 6.91 -2.50
N VAL A 227 0.81 8.03 -3.03
CA VAL A 227 -0.61 8.19 -3.38
C VAL A 227 -0.97 7.32 -4.57
N TRP A 228 -0.08 7.15 -5.56
CA TRP A 228 -0.35 6.21 -6.66
C TRP A 228 -0.39 4.75 -6.21
N GLU A 229 0.46 4.35 -5.26
CA GLU A 229 0.41 3.00 -4.68
C GLU A 229 -0.87 2.79 -3.88
N LEU A 230 -1.32 3.80 -3.14
CA LEU A 230 -2.59 3.76 -2.42
C LEU A 230 -3.78 3.64 -3.39
N ALA A 231 -3.83 4.48 -4.43
CA ALA A 231 -4.87 4.41 -5.48
C ALA A 231 -4.93 3.04 -6.16
N ARG A 232 -3.78 2.40 -6.34
CA ARG A 232 -3.66 1.07 -6.93
C ARG A 232 -4.05 -0.05 -5.97
N ALA A 233 -3.53 -0.03 -4.74
CA ALA A 233 -3.80 -1.02 -3.71
C ALA A 233 -5.31 -1.19 -3.44
N ARG A 234 -6.06 -0.08 -3.43
CA ARG A 234 -7.51 -0.08 -3.20
C ARG A 234 -8.30 -0.93 -4.19
N THR A 235 -7.82 -1.06 -5.43
CA THR A 235 -8.51 -1.85 -6.47
C THR A 235 -8.59 -3.35 -6.16
N LEU A 236 -7.76 -3.84 -5.23
CA LEU A 236 -7.79 -5.23 -4.76
C LEU A 236 -8.63 -5.42 -3.49
N SER A 237 -9.34 -4.38 -3.03
CA SER A 237 -10.18 -4.42 -1.82
C SER A 237 -9.46 -5.01 -0.59
N PRO A 238 -8.27 -4.50 -0.23
CA PRO A 238 -7.47 -5.10 0.82
C PRO A 238 -8.15 -4.96 2.19
N ARG A 239 -7.86 -5.91 3.07
CA ARG A 239 -8.20 -5.85 4.50
C ARG A 239 -7.57 -4.63 5.18
N TYR A 240 -6.38 -4.24 4.73
CA TYR A 240 -5.75 -2.97 5.07
C TYR A 240 -4.61 -2.60 4.10
N VAL A 241 -4.27 -1.31 4.09
CA VAL A 241 -3.04 -0.81 3.48
C VAL A 241 -2.07 -0.37 4.57
N ALA A 242 -0.82 -0.82 4.50
CA ALA A 242 0.24 -0.39 5.41
C ALA A 242 0.87 0.90 4.88
N CYS A 243 0.68 2.00 5.59
CA CYS A 243 1.28 3.30 5.32
C CYS A 243 2.64 3.37 6.02
N GLY A 244 3.72 3.42 5.24
CA GLY A 244 5.05 3.53 5.82
C GLY A 244 6.13 3.96 4.84
N PRO A 245 7.37 4.15 5.34
CA PRO A 245 7.68 4.20 6.77
C PRO A 245 7.17 5.52 7.39
N VAL A 246 6.50 5.50 8.56
CA VAL A 246 6.02 6.75 9.19
C VAL A 246 7.19 7.56 9.76
N TRP A 247 8.15 6.90 10.39
CA TRP A 247 9.44 7.44 10.82
C TRP A 247 10.61 6.75 10.11
N PRO A 248 11.81 7.36 10.07
CA PRO A 248 13.00 6.71 9.52
C PRO A 248 13.20 5.30 10.09
N THR A 249 13.54 4.34 9.21
CA THR A 249 13.70 2.93 9.61
C THR A 249 14.89 2.28 8.91
N LEU A 250 15.52 1.34 9.61
CA LEU A 250 16.61 0.51 9.09
C LEU A 250 16.14 -0.89 8.68
N THR A 251 14.84 -1.21 8.82
CA THR A 251 14.32 -2.57 8.62
C THR A 251 14.25 -2.98 7.14
N LYS A 252 14.11 -2.02 6.22
CA LYS A 252 14.10 -2.23 4.76
C LYS A 252 14.70 -0.98 4.10
N ALA A 253 15.68 -1.15 3.22
CA ALA A 253 16.18 -0.06 2.39
C ALA A 253 15.13 0.26 1.33
N MET A 254 14.68 1.51 1.26
CA MET A 254 13.63 1.96 0.35
C MET A 254 13.90 3.40 -0.10
N PRO A 255 13.44 3.80 -1.30
CA PRO A 255 13.65 5.15 -1.82
C PRO A 255 12.72 6.21 -1.18
N TRP A 256 11.77 5.77 -0.36
CA TRP A 256 10.70 6.61 0.18
C TRP A 256 11.17 7.46 1.36
N LEU A 257 10.75 8.72 1.35
CA LEU A 257 10.83 9.60 2.50
C LEU A 257 9.89 9.10 3.62
N PRO A 258 10.19 9.37 4.89
CA PRO A 258 9.25 9.12 5.97
C PRO A 258 7.93 9.86 5.73
N GLN A 259 6.81 9.15 5.89
CA GLN A 259 5.46 9.68 5.67
C GLN A 259 5.13 10.80 6.69
N GLY A 260 5.61 10.65 7.93
CA GLY A 260 5.19 11.52 9.02
C GLY A 260 3.70 11.37 9.36
N LEU A 261 3.25 12.15 10.35
CA LEU A 261 1.87 12.09 10.84
C LEU A 261 0.87 12.73 9.88
N ASP A 262 1.30 13.74 9.12
CA ASP A 262 0.46 14.44 8.15
C ASP A 262 0.00 13.51 7.02
N ASN A 263 0.92 12.77 6.39
CA ASN A 263 0.55 11.80 5.36
C ASN A 263 -0.25 10.67 5.96
N LEU A 264 0.14 10.15 7.13
CA LEU A 264 -0.62 9.08 7.78
C LEU A 264 -2.08 9.50 7.99
N ALA A 265 -2.31 10.70 8.54
CA ALA A 265 -3.66 11.21 8.78
C ALA A 265 -4.42 11.45 7.47
N TRP A 266 -3.75 11.98 6.44
CA TRP A 266 -4.34 12.16 5.11
C TRP A 266 -4.77 10.82 4.49
N TRP A 267 -3.93 9.79 4.60
CA TRP A 267 -4.22 8.45 4.10
C TRP A 267 -5.41 7.82 4.81
N CYS A 268 -5.50 7.96 6.14
CA CYS A 268 -6.63 7.44 6.91
C CYS A 268 -7.97 8.03 6.44
N ARG A 269 -7.98 9.28 5.96
CA ARG A 269 -9.17 9.90 5.37
C ARG A 269 -9.43 9.49 3.93
N ALA A 270 -8.38 9.37 3.12
CA ALA A 270 -8.50 9.21 1.67
C ALA A 270 -8.60 7.75 1.19
N ALA A 271 -8.06 6.80 1.96
CA ALA A 271 -7.92 5.42 1.52
C ALA A 271 -9.26 4.70 1.28
N GLY A 272 -10.33 5.02 2.03
CA GLY A 272 -11.60 4.29 1.97
C GLY A 272 -11.49 2.81 2.36
N VAL A 273 -10.33 2.38 2.89
CA VAL A 273 -10.02 1.05 3.43
C VAL A 273 -9.19 1.25 4.70
N PRO A 274 -9.15 0.28 5.63
CA PRO A 274 -8.34 0.40 6.84
C PRO A 274 -6.87 0.69 6.53
N VAL A 275 -6.27 1.62 7.29
CA VAL A 275 -4.86 1.99 7.18
C VAL A 275 -4.12 1.55 8.42
N THR A 276 -2.94 0.96 8.25
CA THR A 276 -2.02 0.60 9.34
C THR A 276 -0.77 1.47 9.27
N ALA A 277 -0.44 2.15 10.37
CA ALA A 277 0.83 2.88 10.48
C ALA A 277 2.00 1.90 10.67
N ILE A 278 3.07 2.01 9.89
CA ILE A 278 4.26 1.16 10.03
C ILE A 278 5.55 1.94 9.75
N GLY A 279 6.64 1.52 10.40
CA GLY A 279 8.00 1.97 10.08
C GLY A 279 8.52 3.03 11.07
N GLY A 280 9.63 2.69 11.73
CA GLY A 280 10.30 3.56 12.70
C GLY A 280 9.56 3.72 14.04
N ILE A 281 8.54 2.91 14.31
CA ILE A 281 7.79 2.91 15.58
C ILE A 281 8.55 2.04 16.59
N LEU A 282 9.17 2.68 17.58
CA LEU A 282 10.08 2.01 18.53
C LEU A 282 9.65 2.19 19.99
N GLN A 283 9.02 3.32 20.32
CA GLN A 283 8.65 3.71 21.67
C GLN A 283 7.14 4.00 21.78
N PRO A 284 6.57 3.95 23.01
CA PRO A 284 5.17 4.27 23.22
C PRO A 284 4.76 5.66 22.72
N ALA A 285 5.67 6.63 22.73
CA ALA A 285 5.41 7.97 22.21
C ALA A 285 5.05 7.97 20.71
N GLU A 286 5.76 7.20 19.87
CA GLU A 286 5.40 7.07 18.44
C GLU A 286 4.08 6.33 18.25
N VAL A 287 3.79 5.32 19.07
CA VAL A 287 2.50 4.61 19.02
C VAL A 287 1.35 5.57 19.32
N GLN A 288 1.46 6.36 20.39
CA GLN A 288 0.46 7.36 20.75
C GLN A 288 0.28 8.41 19.64
N ALA A 289 1.38 8.91 19.08
CA ALA A 289 1.36 9.91 18.02
C ALA A 289 0.78 9.38 16.70
N ALA A 290 1.10 8.14 16.32
CA ALA A 290 0.50 7.49 15.15
C ALA A 290 -0.99 7.24 15.38
N ALA A 291 -1.38 6.78 16.57
CA ALA A 291 -2.76 6.50 16.91
C ALA A 291 -3.67 7.74 16.83
N SER A 292 -3.17 8.93 17.19
CA SER A 292 -3.94 10.18 17.08
C SER A 292 -4.13 10.67 15.63
N ALA A 293 -3.38 10.12 14.67
CA ALA A 293 -3.62 10.33 13.23
C ALA A 293 -4.80 9.49 12.68
N GLY A 294 -5.37 8.58 13.48
CA GLY A 294 -6.55 7.80 13.14
C GLY A 294 -6.37 6.50 12.32
N PRO A 295 -5.21 5.82 12.28
CA PRO A 295 -5.11 4.54 11.61
C PRO A 295 -5.95 3.47 12.32
N ASP A 296 -6.32 2.43 11.59
CA ASP A 296 -7.01 1.26 12.12
C ASP A 296 -6.09 0.43 13.02
N GLY A 297 -4.81 0.37 12.68
CA GLY A 297 -3.77 -0.29 13.47
C GLY A 297 -2.43 0.44 13.48
N VAL A 298 -1.61 0.12 14.48
CA VAL A 298 -0.24 0.61 14.62
C VAL A 298 0.70 -0.59 14.70
N CYS A 299 1.59 -0.70 13.70
CA CYS A 299 2.46 -1.85 13.50
C CYS A 299 3.84 -1.66 14.11
N ILE A 300 4.21 -2.58 15.00
CA ILE A 300 5.46 -2.59 15.74
C ILE A 300 6.28 -3.81 15.31
N VAL A 301 7.57 -3.58 15.08
CA VAL A 301 8.52 -4.61 14.68
C VAL A 301 9.68 -4.65 15.68
N ARG A 302 10.67 -3.77 15.52
CA ARG A 302 11.84 -3.71 16.41
C ARG A 302 11.49 -3.23 17.83
N GLY A 303 10.47 -2.38 17.97
CA GLY A 303 10.02 -1.89 19.27
C GLY A 303 9.50 -2.99 20.20
N LEU A 304 9.15 -4.18 19.68
CA LEU A 304 8.73 -5.32 20.50
C LEU A 304 9.84 -5.79 21.47
N GLY A 305 11.11 -5.53 21.14
CA GLY A 305 12.25 -6.02 21.93
C GLY A 305 12.32 -7.56 21.96
N GLU A 306 13.08 -8.12 22.90
CA GLU A 306 13.19 -9.58 23.07
C GLU A 306 12.05 -10.18 23.89
N ASP A 307 11.45 -9.40 24.80
CA ASP A 307 10.32 -9.82 25.64
C ASP A 307 9.08 -8.94 25.36
N PRO A 308 8.17 -9.38 24.47
CA PRO A 308 6.92 -8.69 24.22
C PRO A 308 6.03 -8.51 25.45
N ARG A 309 6.10 -9.40 26.46
CA ARG A 309 5.25 -9.29 27.65
C ARG A 309 5.62 -8.06 28.48
N ALA A 310 6.89 -7.64 28.43
CA ALA A 310 7.35 -6.42 29.07
C ALA A 310 7.02 -5.14 28.28
N THR A 311 7.01 -5.20 26.94
CA THR A 311 6.89 -4.00 26.09
C THR A 311 5.46 -3.69 25.64
N VAL A 312 4.66 -4.71 25.31
CA VAL A 312 3.30 -4.56 24.77
C VAL A 312 2.34 -3.78 25.68
N PRO A 313 2.33 -3.95 27.02
CA PRO A 313 1.41 -3.20 27.87
C PRO A 313 1.55 -1.67 27.72
N ALA A 314 2.79 -1.17 27.63
CA ALA A 314 3.05 0.26 27.44
C ALA A 314 2.59 0.74 26.06
N PHE A 315 2.80 -0.06 25.01
CA PHE A 315 2.28 0.24 23.68
C PHE A 315 0.75 0.24 23.63
N ALA A 316 0.10 -0.68 24.34
CA ALA A 316 -1.36 -0.78 24.37
C ALA A 316 -1.98 0.44 25.06
N ALA A 317 -1.39 0.87 26.19
CA ALA A 317 -1.77 2.09 26.87
C ALA A 317 -1.58 3.33 25.97
N ALA A 318 -0.46 3.42 25.25
CA ALA A 318 -0.19 4.50 24.31
C ALA A 318 -1.18 4.53 23.12
N LEU A 319 -1.52 3.36 22.57
CA LEU A 319 -2.53 3.25 21.51
C LEU A 319 -3.88 3.78 21.99
N ALA A 320 -4.32 3.39 23.20
CA ALA A 320 -5.57 3.87 23.79
C ALA A 320 -5.53 5.38 24.04
N ALA A 321 -4.44 5.89 24.61
CA ALA A 321 -4.25 7.32 24.87
C ALA A 321 -4.28 8.14 23.58
N GLY A 322 -3.64 7.67 22.51
CA GLY A 322 -3.61 8.36 21.22
C GLY A 322 -4.98 8.39 20.54
N ARG A 323 -5.74 7.30 20.64
CA ARG A 323 -7.12 7.23 20.10
C ARG A 323 -8.12 8.11 20.84
N ALA A 324 -7.86 8.43 22.10
CA ALA A 324 -8.69 9.35 22.87
C ALA A 324 -8.45 10.83 22.49
N GLN A 325 -7.40 11.12 21.70
CA GLN A 325 -7.13 12.47 21.23
C GLN A 325 -8.03 12.83 20.04
N PRO A 326 -8.43 14.11 19.90
CA PRO A 326 -9.10 14.56 18.70
C PRO A 326 -8.17 14.40 17.49
N VAL A 327 -8.75 14.00 16.36
CA VAL A 327 -8.02 13.94 15.09
C VAL A 327 -7.54 15.35 14.75
N LYS A 328 -6.24 15.50 14.50
CA LYS A 328 -5.65 16.78 14.10
C LYS A 328 -6.24 17.28 12.78
N GLU A 329 -6.18 18.59 12.58
CA GLU A 329 -6.50 19.17 11.28
C GLU A 329 -5.62 18.55 10.20
N LEU A 330 -6.28 18.14 9.11
CA LEU A 330 -5.63 17.45 8.01
C LEU A 330 -5.11 18.48 7.00
N PRO A 331 -3.89 18.29 6.46
CA PRO A 331 -3.44 19.14 5.38
C PRO A 331 -4.35 18.95 4.16
N ALA A 332 -4.49 20.01 3.36
CA ALA A 332 -5.28 19.93 2.13
C ALA A 332 -4.72 18.89 1.15
N TRP A 333 -3.40 18.74 1.13
CA TRP A 333 -2.62 17.83 0.30
C TRP A 333 -1.71 16.97 1.18
N PRO A 334 -1.38 15.73 0.76
CA PRO A 334 -0.27 15.02 1.37
C PRO A 334 1.05 15.73 1.03
N HIS A 335 2.14 15.27 1.63
CA HIS A 335 3.51 15.62 1.28
C HIS A 335 4.11 14.61 0.29
N PRO A 336 5.00 15.03 -0.61
CA PRO A 336 5.71 14.12 -1.52
C PRO A 336 6.45 13.01 -0.77
N THR A 337 6.39 11.79 -1.30
CA THR A 337 6.97 10.61 -0.65
C THR A 337 8.27 10.14 -1.29
N LEU A 338 8.68 10.76 -2.39
CA LEU A 338 9.99 10.56 -3.00
C LEU A 338 10.82 11.84 -2.92
N PRO A 339 12.17 11.73 -2.87
CA PRO A 339 13.04 12.87 -3.03
C PRO A 339 12.72 13.61 -4.33
N HIS A 340 12.83 14.93 -4.30
CA HIS A 340 12.59 15.74 -5.49
C HIS A 340 13.50 15.23 -6.64
N PRO A 341 12.96 14.95 -7.83
CA PRO A 341 13.81 14.67 -8.98
C PRO A 341 14.71 15.89 -9.20
N ARG A 342 16.04 15.68 -9.15
CA ARG A 342 17.02 16.73 -9.47
C ARG A 342 16.96 17.07 -10.96
#